data_AF-A0A444GLI8-F1
#
_entry.id   AF-A0A444GLI8-F1
#
_cell.length_a   1.000
_cell.length_b   1.000
_cell.length_c   1.000
_cell.angle_alpha   90.00
_cell.angle_beta   90.00
_cell.angle_gamma   90.00
#
_symmetry.space_group_name_H-M   'P 1'
#
loop_
_entity.id
_entity.type
_entity.pdbx_description
1 polymer ?
#
loop_
_entity_poly.entity_id
_entity_poly.type
_entity_poly.pdbx_seq_one_letter_code
_entity_poly.pdbx_strand_id
1 'polypeptide(L)'
;MITVNFEYNPQKMHLILTTPKGKPVISVTGQIAKVMYDRINQKNKKPADMTKKQLETKVNDLNEWLMNPVNCKGKVYSEREHNRNYYVSKLIELEESKLKTIRV
;
A
#
# COMPACT_ATOMS: atom_id res chain seq x y z
N MET A 1 -21.32 2.46 -6.21
CA MET A 1 -19.84 2.53 -6.17
C MET A 1 -19.41 3.28 -7.43
N ILE A 2 -18.88 4.50 -7.32
CA ILE A 2 -18.44 5.26 -8.50
C ILE A 2 -17.05 4.74 -8.87
N THR A 3 -16.94 3.97 -9.95
CA THR A 3 -15.65 3.56 -10.49
C THR A 3 -15.00 4.81 -11.09
N VAL A 4 -13.84 5.22 -10.58
CA VAL A 4 -13.03 6.30 -11.14
C VAL A 4 -11.75 5.69 -11.68
N ASN A 5 -11.43 6.02 -12.92
CA ASN A 5 -10.14 5.68 -13.52
C ASN A 5 -9.11 6.70 -13.05
N PHE A 6 -7.83 6.32 -13.01
CA PHE A 6 -6.76 7.23 -12.60
C PHE A 6 -5.50 7.01 -13.41
N GLU A 7 -4.78 8.09 -13.68
CA GLU A 7 -3.48 8.09 -14.34
C GLU A 7 -2.50 8.92 -13.51
N TYR A 8 -1.32 8.35 -13.22
CA TYR A 8 -0.29 9.02 -12.43
C TYR A 8 1.00 9.13 -13.21
N ASN A 9 1.48 10.36 -13.41
CA ASN A 9 2.79 10.65 -13.95
C ASN A 9 3.80 10.86 -12.79
N PRO A 10 4.73 9.91 -12.57
CA PRO A 10 5.69 9.99 -11.47
C PRO A 10 6.74 11.08 -11.66
N GLN A 11 7.13 11.40 -12.90
CA GLN A 11 8.14 12.43 -13.19
C GLN A 11 7.62 13.83 -12.89
N LYS A 12 6.34 14.08 -13.18
CA LYS A 12 5.68 15.37 -12.93
C LYS A 12 4.92 15.41 -11.60
N MET A 13 4.91 14.30 -10.84
CA MET A 13 4.08 14.11 -9.65
C MET A 13 2.65 14.58 -9.88
N HIS A 14 2.01 14.06 -10.94
CA HIS A 14 0.70 14.53 -11.40
C HIS A 14 -0.27 13.36 -11.48
N LEU A 15 -1.39 13.47 -10.78
CA LEU A 15 -2.48 12.50 -10.75
C LEU A 15 -3.72 13.10 -11.43
N ILE A 16 -4.29 12.36 -12.37
CA ILE A 16 -5.55 12.70 -13.03
C ILE A 16 -6.58 11.62 -12.69
N LEU A 17 -7.72 12.01 -12.14
CA LEU A 17 -8.87 11.15 -11.91
C LEU A 17 -9.90 11.40 -13.01
N THR A 18 -10.34 10.36 -13.69
CA THR A 18 -11.33 10.44 -14.77
C THR A 18 -12.57 9.60 -14.46
N THR A 19 -13.70 10.02 -14.99
CA THR A 19 -14.92 9.20 -15.02
C THR A 19 -14.67 7.91 -15.84
N PRO A 20 -15.52 6.87 -15.72
CA PRO A 20 -15.44 5.69 -16.60
C PRO A 20 -15.49 6.04 -18.09
N LYS A 21 -16.10 7.19 -18.44
CA LYS A 21 -16.21 7.71 -19.81
C LYS A 21 -15.02 8.59 -20.22
N GLY A 22 -13.94 8.61 -19.44
CA GLY A 22 -12.69 9.32 -19.77
C GLY A 22 -12.67 10.82 -19.47
N LYS A 23 -13.78 11.40 -18.98
CA LYS A 23 -13.80 12.85 -18.65
C LYS A 23 -13.02 13.13 -17.36
N PRO A 24 -12.10 14.12 -17.33
CA PRO A 24 -11.36 14.48 -16.12
C PRO A 24 -12.30 15.06 -15.07
N VAL A 25 -12.17 14.59 -13.83
CA VAL A 25 -12.95 15.03 -12.67
C VAL A 25 -12.06 15.82 -11.72
N ILE A 26 -10.84 15.32 -11.47
CA ILE A 26 -9.88 15.95 -10.56
C ILE A 26 -8.47 15.83 -11.15
N SER A 27 -7.70 16.91 -11.06
CA SER A 27 -6.28 16.94 -11.42
C SER A 27 -5.49 17.48 -10.22
N VAL A 28 -4.51 16.71 -9.75
CA VAL A 28 -3.72 17.01 -8.54
C VAL A 28 -2.24 16.91 -8.86
N THR A 29 -1.45 17.92 -8.50
CA THR A 29 0.00 17.96 -8.73
C THR A 29 0.81 18.01 -7.43
N GLY A 30 2.10 17.70 -7.51
CA GLY A 30 3.03 17.76 -6.40
C GLY A 30 2.93 16.58 -5.43
N GLN A 31 3.48 16.74 -4.22
CA GLN A 31 3.62 15.65 -3.26
C GLN A 31 2.28 15.03 -2.84
N ILE A 32 1.20 15.83 -2.87
CA ILE A 32 -0.16 15.35 -2.58
C ILE A 32 -0.69 14.40 -3.67
N ALA A 33 -0.26 14.54 -4.93
CA ALA A 33 -0.62 13.62 -6.02
C ALA A 33 -0.06 12.22 -5.77
N LYS A 34 1.21 12.13 -5.34
CA LYS A 34 1.86 10.88 -4.95
C LYS A 34 1.12 10.21 -3.79
N VAL A 35 0.80 10.98 -2.74
CA VAL A 35 0.07 10.48 -1.56
C VAL A 35 -1.32 9.97 -1.95
N MET A 36 -2.04 10.68 -2.82
CA MET A 36 -3.34 10.23 -3.31
C MET A 36 -3.23 8.96 -4.16
N TYR A 37 -2.28 8.90 -5.08
CA TYR A 37 -2.01 7.71 -5.89
C TYR A 37 -1.69 6.49 -5.03
N ASP A 38 -0.80 6.64 -4.05
CA ASP A 38 -0.42 5.57 -3.13
C ASP A 38 -1.63 5.07 -2.32
N ARG A 39 -2.50 5.98 -1.85
CA ARG A 39 -3.75 5.60 -1.15
C ARG A 39 -4.75 4.88 -2.04
N ILE A 40 -4.91 5.33 -3.29
CA ILE A 40 -5.82 4.68 -4.25
C ILE A 40 -5.32 3.26 -4.55
N ASN A 41 -4.02 3.08 -4.78
CA ASN A 41 -3.43 1.75 -4.99
C ASN A 41 -3.48 0.86 -3.75
N GLN A 42 -3.33 1.42 -2.55
CA GLN A 42 -3.52 0.67 -1.31
C GLN A 42 -4.97 0.20 -1.13
N LYS A 43 -5.96 1.05 -1.44
CA LYS A 43 -7.39 0.67 -1.38
C LYS A 43 -7.78 -0.36 -2.45
N ASN A 44 -7.14 -0.32 -3.60
CA ASN A 44 -7.43 -1.23 -4.72
C ASN A 44 -6.64 -2.55 -4.65
N LYS A 45 -5.83 -2.77 -3.62
CA LYS A 45 -5.15 -4.05 -3.43
C LYS A 45 -6.19 -5.13 -3.14
N LYS A 46 -6.48 -5.93 -4.17
CA LYS A 46 -7.25 -7.16 -4.01
C LYS A 46 -6.45 -8.08 -3.07
N PRO A 47 -7.14 -8.88 -2.24
CA PRO A 47 -6.48 -9.89 -1.44
C PRO A 47 -5.63 -10.79 -2.34
N ALA A 48 -4.39 -11.04 -1.97
CA ALA A 48 -3.47 -11.86 -2.74
C ALA A 48 -2.92 -13.00 -1.88
N ASP A 49 -2.77 -14.17 -2.47
CA ASP A 49 -2.09 -15.28 -1.79
C ASP A 49 -0.59 -15.02 -1.77
N MET A 50 0.00 -15.04 -0.58
CA MET A 50 1.41 -14.81 -0.36
C MET A 50 2.07 -16.01 0.29
N THR A 51 3.29 -16.30 -0.13
CA THR A 51 4.19 -17.26 0.50
C THR A 51 4.85 -16.67 1.75
N LYS A 52 5.40 -17.53 2.62
CA LYS A 52 6.22 -17.11 3.78
C LYS A 52 7.32 -16.12 3.40
N LYS A 53 8.12 -16.45 2.37
CA LYS A 53 9.23 -15.60 1.90
C LYS A 53 8.76 -14.20 1.48
N GLN A 54 7.61 -14.09 0.81
CA GLN A 54 7.05 -12.81 0.39
C GLN A 54 6.55 -11.99 1.59
N LEU A 55 5.98 -12.64 2.60
CA LEU A 55 5.57 -11.99 3.84
C LEU A 55 6.78 -11.51 4.66
N GLU A 56 7.82 -12.34 4.81
CA GLU A 56 9.08 -11.96 5.49
C GLU A 56 9.73 -10.76 4.82
N THR A 57 9.77 -10.73 3.49
CA THR A 57 10.32 -9.59 2.73
C THR A 57 9.55 -8.32 3.04
N LYS A 58 8.21 -8.36 3.02
CA LYS A 58 7.39 -7.18 3.37
C LYS A 58 7.59 -6.73 4.82
N VAL A 59 7.71 -7.67 5.76
CA VAL A 59 7.97 -7.34 7.17
C VAL A 59 9.34 -6.69 7.31
N ASN A 60 10.37 -7.18 6.62
CA ASN A 60 11.70 -6.58 6.63
C ASN A 60 11.70 -5.17 6.04
N ASP A 61 11.10 -4.96 4.87
CA ASP A 61 10.98 -3.62 4.26
C ASP A 61 10.29 -2.62 5.20
N LEU A 62 9.26 -3.08 5.92
CA LEU A 62 8.55 -2.25 6.88
C LEU A 62 9.38 -1.99 8.15
N ASN A 63 10.10 -2.99 8.65
CA ASN A 63 11.00 -2.83 9.80
C ASN A 63 12.13 -1.85 9.47
N GLU A 64 12.79 -1.99 8.31
CA GLU A 64 13.82 -1.05 7.85
C GLU A 64 13.29 0.38 7.78
N TRP A 65 12.07 0.54 7.22
CA TRP A 65 11.43 1.85 7.17
C TRP A 65 11.11 2.40 8.57
N LEU A 66 10.57 1.58 9.48
CA LEU A 66 10.17 2.00 10.83
C LEU A 66 11.36 2.27 11.75
N MET A 67 12.52 1.66 11.48
CA MET A 67 13.78 1.89 12.22
C MET A 67 14.52 3.14 11.75
N ASN A 68 14.20 3.68 10.58
CA ASN A 68 14.83 4.89 10.09
C ASN A 68 14.41 6.11 10.95
N PRO A 69 15.37 6.82 11.59
CA PRO A 69 15.06 7.91 12.51
C PRO A 69 14.40 9.13 11.83
N VAL A 70 14.53 9.26 10.51
CA VAL A 70 13.87 10.32 9.72
C VAL A 70 12.37 10.06 9.58
N ASN A 71 11.95 8.80 9.69
CA ASN A 71 10.55 8.41 9.66
C ASN A 71 9.95 8.59 11.06
N CYS A 72 9.75 9.85 11.43
CA CYS A 72 9.24 10.22 12.74
C CYS A 72 7.75 9.87 12.90
N LYS A 73 7.35 9.64 14.15
CA LYS A 73 5.99 9.34 14.59
C LYS A 73 4.96 10.25 13.91
N GLY A 74 3.87 9.67 13.40
CA GLY A 74 2.82 10.36 12.66
C GLY A 74 1.88 9.38 11.96
N LYS A 75 0.88 9.88 11.23
CA LYS A 75 -0.15 9.02 10.60
C LYS A 75 0.44 7.94 9.69
N VAL A 76 1.42 8.29 8.86
CA VAL A 76 2.09 7.34 7.94
C VAL A 76 2.90 6.30 8.72
N TYR A 77 3.51 6.69 9.84
CA TYR A 77 4.22 5.78 10.71
C TYR A 77 3.27 4.75 11.31
N SER A 78 2.16 5.20 11.92
CA SER A 78 1.14 4.31 12.51
C SER A 78 0.51 3.38 11.47
N GLU A 79 0.26 3.87 10.25
CA GLU A 79 -0.23 3.03 9.14
C GLU A 79 0.78 1.92 8.78
N ARG A 80 2.08 2.25 8.72
CA ARG A 80 3.13 1.27 8.41
C ARG A 80 3.38 0.28 9.54
N GLU A 81 3.33 0.73 10.78
CA GLU A 81 3.39 -0.13 11.97
C GLU A 81 2.21 -1.11 11.99
N HIS A 82 1.00 -0.63 11.74
CA HIS A 82 -0.19 -1.47 11.63
C HIS A 82 -0.04 -2.52 10.52
N ASN A 83 0.42 -2.11 9.33
CA ASN A 83 0.69 -3.03 8.23
C ASN A 83 1.74 -4.09 8.59
N ARG A 84 2.82 -3.69 9.28
CA ARG A 84 3.86 -4.62 9.74
C ARG A 84 3.26 -5.66 10.67
N ASN A 85 2.49 -5.21 11.66
CA ASN A 85 1.85 -6.10 12.63
C ASN A 85 0.86 -7.06 11.95
N TYR A 86 0.11 -6.60 10.96
CA TYR A 86 -0.78 -7.44 10.15
C TYR A 86 -0.01 -8.55 9.42
N TYR A 87 1.08 -8.22 8.72
CA TYR A 87 1.89 -9.23 8.01
C TYR A 87 2.59 -10.20 8.96
N VAL A 88 3.03 -9.76 10.15
CA VAL A 88 3.59 -10.65 11.18
C VAL A 88 2.53 -11.62 11.69
N SER A 89 1.30 -11.16 11.95
CA SER A 89 0.20 -12.04 12.33
C SER A 89 -0.08 -13.09 11.25
N LYS A 90 -0.02 -12.70 9.97
CA LYS A 90 -0.19 -13.64 8.85
C LYS A 90 0.96 -14.65 8.71
N LEU A 91 2.19 -14.28 9.08
CA LEU A 91 3.30 -15.23 9.16
C LEU A 91 3.05 -16.28 10.23
N ILE A 92 2.63 -15.86 11.43
CA ILE A 92 2.31 -16.77 12.54
C ILE A 92 1.20 -17.74 12.13
N GLU A 93 0.10 -17.23 11.55
CA GLU A 93 -1.02 -18.06 11.09
C GLU A 93 -0.59 -19.09 10.02
N LEU A 94 0.28 -18.68 9.09
CA LEU A 94 0.83 -19.57 8.06
C LEU A 94 1.69 -20.68 8.66
N GLU A 95 2.52 -20.35 9.66
CA GLU A 95 3.40 -21.31 10.35
C GLU A 95 2.60 -22.30 11.22
N GLU A 96 1.69 -21.80 12.05
CA GLU A 96 0.86 -22.61 12.95
C GLU A 96 -0.03 -23.58 12.15
N SER A 97 -0.59 -23.11 11.03
CA SER A 97 -1.44 -23.91 10.15
C SER A 97 -0.66 -24.77 9.16
N LYS A 98 0.68 -24.70 9.16
CA LYS A 98 1.59 -25.39 8.20
C LYS A 98 1.20 -25.16 6.73
N LEU A 99 0.71 -23.96 6.41
CA LEU A 99 0.27 -23.60 5.07
C LEU A 99 1.46 -23.20 4.20
N LYS A 100 1.36 -23.44 2.88
CA LYS A 100 2.36 -22.95 1.91
C LYS A 100 2.15 -21.49 1.53
N THR A 101 0.91 -21.04 1.55
CA THR A 101 0.46 -19.70 1.19
C THR A 101 -0.70 -19.26 2.07
N ILE A 102 -0.85 -17.96 2.27
CA ILE A 102 -1.97 -17.36 3.00
C ILE A 102 -2.52 -16.15 2.26
N ARG A 103 -3.82 -15.92 2.36
CA ARG A 103 -4.50 -14.78 1.74
C ARG A 103 -4.29 -13.52 2.57
N VAL A 104 -3.85 -12.45 1.92
CA VAL A 104 -3.41 -11.20 2.57
C VAL A 104 -4.03 -9.98 1.96
#